data_AF-A0A6B1APD2-F1
#
_entry.id   AF-A0A6B1APD2-F1
#
_cell.length_a   1.000
_cell.length_b   1.000
_cell.length_c   1.000
_cell.angle_alpha   90.00
_cell.angle_beta   90.00
_cell.angle_gamma   90.00
#
_symmetry.space_group_name_H-M   'P 1'
#
loop_
_entity.id
_entity.type
_entity.pdbx_description
1 polymer ?
#
loop_
_entity_poly.entity_id
_entity_poly.type
_entity_poly.pdbx_seq_one_letter_code
_entity_poly.pdbx_strand_id
1 'polypeptide(L)'
;MLVHGLDSCCRWLRVILQCSPALRAADARSALWLNLPRGYMMKWIICILVSLAAGYGIAAAAERQTEPYAVNLEELEWGPPGEGNGPPLGTRTARQGVDPVTGGVTYYAMFPAGGHFDLHWHTHDEFVVVVSGSVVLELGDETHELHAGAYVVIPGGMNHSWDVPESGDVVILVRRAGPADFNYVAQ
;
A
#
# COMPACT_ATOMS: atom_id res chain seq x y z
N MET A 1 -2.59 10.26 -47.24
CA MET A 1 -2.25 9.69 -45.93
C MET A 1 -1.04 10.47 -45.43
N LEU A 2 -1.11 11.03 -44.21
CA LEU A 2 -0.29 12.13 -43.66
C LEU A 2 -0.57 13.47 -44.37
N VAL A 3 -0.89 14.58 -43.71
CA VAL A 3 -0.23 15.29 -42.60
C VAL A 3 -1.29 16.15 -41.87
N HIS A 4 -1.14 16.39 -40.56
CA HIS A 4 -1.57 17.58 -39.77
C HIS A 4 -1.99 17.16 -38.35
N GLY A 5 -1.17 17.47 -37.35
CA GLY A 5 -1.51 17.21 -35.94
C GLY A 5 -0.38 17.42 -34.94
N LEU A 6 0.40 18.50 -35.07
CA LEU A 6 1.45 18.88 -34.13
C LEU A 6 1.50 20.41 -33.98
N ASP A 7 0.39 21.02 -33.54
CA ASP A 7 0.32 22.48 -33.30
C ASP A 7 -0.16 22.88 -31.89
N SER A 8 -0.23 21.94 -30.94
CA SER A 8 -0.82 22.23 -29.61
C SER A 8 0.14 22.19 -28.42
N CYS A 9 1.45 22.07 -28.61
CA CYS A 9 2.42 21.89 -27.51
C CYS A 9 3.33 23.11 -27.21
N CYS A 10 3.03 24.32 -27.71
CA CYS A 10 3.90 25.49 -27.52
C CYS A 10 3.28 26.70 -26.79
N ARG A 11 2.18 26.55 -26.03
CA ARG A 11 1.49 27.72 -25.44
C ARG A 11 1.39 27.80 -23.91
N TRP A 12 2.02 26.90 -23.14
CA TRP A 12 1.94 26.93 -21.67
C TRP A 12 3.28 27.02 -20.92
N LEU A 13 4.28 27.69 -21.50
CA LEU A 13 5.52 28.04 -20.79
C LEU A 13 5.85 29.54 -20.87
N ARG A 14 4.87 30.39 -20.54
CA ARG A 14 5.07 31.86 -20.50
C ARG A 14 4.47 32.58 -19.28
N VAL A 15 4.18 31.89 -18.18
CA VAL A 15 3.56 32.52 -16.99
C VAL A 15 4.32 32.33 -15.66
N ILE A 16 5.45 31.62 -15.63
CA ILE A 16 6.27 31.56 -14.41
C ILE A 16 7.70 31.99 -14.74
N LEU A 17 7.92 33.29 -14.87
CA LEU A 17 9.23 33.96 -14.79
C LEU A 17 9.04 35.49 -14.65
N GLN A 18 8.11 35.90 -13.79
CA GLN A 18 7.95 37.29 -13.35
C GLN A 18 7.74 37.29 -11.85
N CYS A 19 8.82 37.10 -11.08
CA CYS A 19 9.01 37.60 -9.71
C CYS A 19 10.33 37.06 -9.14
N SER A 20 11.44 37.76 -9.44
CA SER A 20 12.69 37.67 -8.68
C SER A 20 13.57 38.86 -9.07
N PRO A 21 13.80 39.85 -8.19
CA PRO A 21 14.48 41.09 -8.51
C PRO A 21 16.01 40.95 -8.41
N ALA A 22 16.61 39.96 -9.08
CA ALA A 22 18.04 39.65 -8.98
C ALA A 22 18.81 39.71 -10.32
N LEU A 23 18.22 40.29 -11.38
CA LEU A 23 18.89 40.43 -12.68
C LEU A 23 18.69 41.84 -13.25
N ARG A 24 19.35 42.82 -12.63
CA ARG A 24 19.64 44.13 -13.23
C ARG A 24 21.06 44.55 -12.87
N ALA A 25 22.05 43.89 -13.47
CA ALA A 25 23.40 44.42 -13.67
C ALA A 25 24.22 43.38 -14.44
N ALA A 26 24.15 43.42 -15.77
CA ALA A 26 25.22 42.91 -16.63
C ALA A 26 25.13 43.68 -17.94
N ASP A 27 25.79 44.84 -17.90
CA ASP A 27 25.89 45.78 -18.99
C ASP A 27 26.82 45.23 -20.09
N ALA A 28 26.71 45.88 -21.25
CA ALA A 28 27.25 45.51 -22.54
C ALA A 28 28.75 45.16 -22.60
N ARG A 29 29.08 44.49 -23.73
CA ARG A 29 30.39 44.40 -24.43
C ARG A 29 31.20 43.13 -24.18
N SER A 30 30.95 42.12 -25.00
CA SER A 30 31.99 41.47 -25.82
C SER A 30 31.39 40.30 -26.60
N ALA A 31 31.00 40.58 -27.85
CA ALA A 31 30.87 39.53 -28.87
C ALA A 31 32.28 39.00 -29.16
N LEU A 32 32.72 38.01 -28.38
CA LEU A 32 33.93 37.25 -28.66
C LEU A 32 33.51 35.94 -29.34
N TRP A 33 33.71 35.94 -30.65
CA TRP A 33 33.59 34.84 -31.57
C TRP A 33 34.25 33.56 -31.03
N LEU A 34 33.45 32.52 -30.78
CA LEU A 34 33.92 31.17 -30.49
C LEU A 34 34.41 30.51 -31.79
N ASN A 35 35.64 30.84 -32.22
CA ASN A 35 36.40 30.01 -33.14
C ASN A 35 37.05 28.87 -32.34
N LEU A 36 36.26 27.86 -31.97
CA LEU A 36 36.79 26.62 -31.43
C LEU A 36 37.09 25.64 -32.58
N PRO A 37 38.29 25.04 -32.65
CA PRO A 37 38.63 24.11 -33.72
C PRO A 37 37.66 22.91 -33.74
N ARG A 38 37.13 22.62 -34.94
CA ARG A 38 36.11 21.58 -35.24
C ARG A 38 36.39 20.20 -34.62
N GLY A 39 37.65 19.90 -34.27
CA GLY A 39 38.05 18.63 -33.63
C GLY A 39 37.77 18.51 -32.13
N TYR A 40 37.56 19.61 -31.40
CA TYR A 40 37.30 19.57 -29.95
C TYR A 40 35.80 19.53 -29.62
N MET A 41 34.94 20.12 -30.45
CA MET A 41 33.50 20.18 -30.22
C MET A 41 32.83 18.78 -30.23
N MET A 42 33.35 17.83 -31.03
CA MET A 42 32.87 16.44 -31.07
C MET A 42 33.19 15.67 -29.79
N LYS A 43 34.33 15.93 -29.14
CA LYS A 43 34.74 15.26 -27.89
C LYS A 43 33.87 15.68 -26.69
N TRP A 44 33.50 16.95 -26.62
CA TRP A 44 32.63 17.47 -25.55
C TRP A 44 31.19 16.97 -25.66
N ILE A 45 30.64 16.83 -26.87
CA ILE A 45 29.29 16.27 -27.09
C ILE A 45 29.26 14.78 -26.69
N ILE A 46 30.30 14.02 -27.02
CA ILE A 46 30.41 12.61 -26.61
C ILE A 46 30.53 12.48 -25.08
N CYS A 47 31.32 13.33 -24.41
CA CYS A 47 31.40 13.34 -22.95
C CYS A 47 30.05 13.66 -22.29
N ILE A 48 29.31 14.65 -22.80
CA ILE A 48 27.99 15.03 -22.25
C ILE A 48 26.94 13.93 -22.48
N LEU A 49 26.93 13.28 -23.65
CA LEU A 49 26.02 12.17 -23.93
C LEU A 49 26.34 10.91 -23.10
N VAL A 50 27.62 10.63 -22.83
CA VAL A 50 28.05 9.55 -21.94
C VAL A 50 27.68 9.85 -20.47
N SER A 51 27.78 11.10 -20.03
CA SER A 51 27.35 11.50 -18.68
C SER A 51 25.82 11.49 -18.51
N LEU A 52 25.05 11.83 -19.54
CA LEU A 52 23.59 11.72 -19.54
C LEU A 52 23.11 10.25 -19.53
N ALA A 53 23.82 9.35 -20.21
CA ALA A 53 23.53 7.92 -20.17
C ALA A 53 23.85 7.28 -18.79
N ALA A 54 24.85 7.79 -18.06
CA ALA A 54 25.18 7.32 -16.72
C ALA A 54 24.20 7.82 -15.63
N GLY A 55 23.48 8.92 -15.88
CA GLY A 55 22.48 9.48 -14.96
C GLY A 55 21.06 8.90 -15.10
N TYR A 56 20.79 8.18 -16.19
CA TYR A 56 19.52 7.48 -16.43
C TYR A 56 19.59 6.01 -15.99
N GLY A 57 20.29 5.75 -14.88
CA GLY A 57 20.08 4.52 -14.12
C GLY A 57 18.68 4.57 -13.53
N ILE A 58 17.69 4.13 -14.31
CA ILE A 58 16.39 3.73 -13.78
C ILE A 58 16.74 2.64 -12.77
N ALA A 59 16.76 3.00 -11.49
CA ALA A 59 16.72 2.01 -10.44
C ALA A 59 15.38 1.31 -10.61
N ALA A 60 15.35 0.28 -11.45
CA ALA A 60 14.29 -0.70 -11.44
C ALA A 60 14.31 -1.21 -10.00
N ALA A 61 13.36 -0.77 -9.19
CA ALA A 61 13.09 -1.38 -7.91
C ALA A 61 12.93 -2.86 -8.22
N ALA A 62 13.92 -3.67 -7.83
CA ALA A 62 13.84 -5.10 -7.98
C ALA A 62 12.57 -5.52 -7.26
N GLU A 63 11.57 -5.93 -8.05
CA GLU A 63 10.32 -6.45 -7.53
C GLU A 63 10.71 -7.63 -6.62
N ARG A 64 10.52 -7.49 -5.30
CA ARG A 64 10.84 -8.58 -4.39
C ARG A 64 9.94 -9.73 -4.78
N GLN A 65 10.55 -10.79 -5.30
CA GLN A 65 9.81 -11.99 -5.65
C GLN A 65 9.21 -12.57 -4.37
N THR A 66 7.92 -12.92 -4.41
CA THR A 66 7.25 -13.60 -3.32
C THR A 66 7.84 -15.00 -3.18
N GLU A 67 8.37 -15.32 -2.00
CA GLU A 67 8.90 -16.64 -1.71
C GLU A 67 7.76 -17.67 -1.58
N PRO A 68 7.95 -18.92 -2.05
CA PRO A 68 6.96 -19.97 -1.87
C PRO A 68 6.79 -20.29 -0.38
N TYR A 69 5.54 -20.40 0.07
CA TYR A 69 5.21 -20.69 1.46
C TYR A 69 3.94 -21.54 1.55
N ALA A 70 3.95 -22.55 2.42
CA ALA A 70 2.82 -23.41 2.73
C ALA A 70 2.94 -23.84 4.20
N VAL A 71 1.81 -23.87 4.92
CA VAL A 71 1.74 -24.24 6.33
C VAL A 71 0.36 -24.82 6.65
N ASN A 72 0.29 -25.85 7.48
CA ASN A 72 -0.97 -26.33 8.02
C ASN A 72 -1.42 -25.49 9.22
N LEU A 73 -2.72 -25.42 9.51
CA LEU A 73 -3.25 -24.63 10.63
C LEU A 73 -2.62 -25.03 11.98
N GLU A 74 -2.39 -26.33 12.18
CA GLU A 74 -1.79 -26.90 13.39
C GLU A 74 -0.30 -26.61 13.57
N GLU A 75 0.37 -26.18 12.49
CA GLU A 75 1.80 -25.85 12.46
C GLU A 75 2.04 -24.34 12.60
N LEU A 76 0.98 -23.53 12.73
CA LEU A 76 1.10 -22.08 12.85
C LEU A 76 1.83 -21.66 14.13
N GLU A 77 2.82 -20.80 13.96
CA GLU A 77 3.46 -20.09 15.07
C GLU A 77 2.59 -18.89 15.50
N TRP A 78 1.78 -19.11 16.52
CA TRP A 78 0.94 -18.06 17.10
C TRP A 78 1.76 -17.03 17.87
N GLY A 79 1.45 -15.76 17.67
CA GLY A 79 1.93 -14.68 18.52
C GLY A 79 1.41 -14.80 19.97
N PRO A 80 1.94 -13.96 20.89
CA PRO A 80 1.44 -13.90 22.25
C PRO A 80 -0.07 -13.53 22.28
N PRO A 81 -0.80 -13.94 23.32
CA PRO A 81 -2.19 -13.50 23.50
C PRO A 81 -2.27 -11.99 23.69
N GLY A 82 -3.28 -11.37 23.07
CA GLY A 82 -3.61 -9.97 23.27
C GLY A 82 -4.09 -9.69 24.69
N GLU A 83 -3.81 -8.47 25.16
CA GLU A 83 -4.08 -8.06 26.55
C GLU A 83 -5.47 -7.42 26.75
N GLY A 84 -6.30 -7.35 25.71
CA GLY A 84 -7.62 -6.71 25.77
C GLY A 84 -7.64 -5.20 25.53
N ASN A 85 -6.48 -4.57 25.26
CA ASN A 85 -6.39 -3.15 24.90
C ASN A 85 -6.49 -2.98 23.37
N GLY A 86 -7.67 -3.23 22.82
CA GLY A 86 -7.96 -3.24 21.38
C GLY A 86 -8.55 -4.58 20.95
N PRO A 87 -7.76 -5.53 20.43
CA PRO A 87 -8.26 -6.89 20.21
C PRO A 87 -8.71 -7.55 21.52
N PRO A 88 -9.68 -8.48 21.47
CA PRO A 88 -10.20 -9.15 22.67
C PRO A 88 -9.11 -9.84 23.47
N LEU A 89 -9.28 -9.90 24.79
CA LEU A 89 -8.35 -10.58 25.69
C LEU A 89 -8.12 -12.03 25.21
N GLY A 90 -6.85 -12.44 25.14
CA GLY A 90 -6.48 -13.80 24.74
C GLY A 90 -6.41 -14.04 23.23
N THR A 91 -6.86 -13.09 22.39
CA THR A 91 -6.77 -13.19 20.93
C THR A 91 -5.33 -13.40 20.49
N ARG A 92 -5.09 -14.35 19.57
CA ARG A 92 -3.76 -14.58 18.99
C ARG A 92 -3.78 -14.38 17.50
N THR A 93 -2.66 -13.93 16.95
CA THR A 93 -2.49 -13.77 15.50
C THR A 93 -1.25 -14.48 14.99
N ALA A 94 -1.31 -15.01 13.77
CA ALA A 94 -0.16 -15.56 13.04
C ALA A 94 -0.10 -14.93 11.64
N ARG A 95 0.83 -13.98 11.42
CA ARG A 95 0.98 -13.28 10.14
C ARG A 95 1.67 -14.16 9.09
N GLN A 96 1.03 -14.30 7.94
CA GLN A 96 1.51 -15.15 6.83
C GLN A 96 2.22 -14.33 5.73
N GLY A 97 1.81 -13.09 5.51
CA GLY A 97 2.43 -12.26 4.48
C GLY A 97 1.96 -10.82 4.47
N VAL A 98 2.64 -10.02 3.65
CA VAL A 98 2.27 -8.64 3.31
C VAL A 98 2.36 -8.49 1.81
N ASP A 99 1.29 -8.00 1.20
CA ASP A 99 1.26 -7.67 -0.21
C ASP A 99 2.16 -6.44 -0.47
N PRO A 100 3.22 -6.56 -1.30
CA PRO A 100 4.18 -5.48 -1.50
C PRO A 100 3.60 -4.29 -2.29
N VAL A 101 2.48 -4.48 -2.98
CA VAL A 101 1.83 -3.43 -3.78
C VAL A 101 0.85 -2.66 -2.92
N THR A 102 0.00 -3.36 -2.17
CA THR A 102 -1.08 -2.73 -1.41
C THR A 102 -0.72 -2.45 0.04
N GLY A 103 0.28 -3.13 0.60
CA GLY A 103 0.56 -3.15 2.04
C GLY A 103 -0.43 -4.02 2.83
N GLY A 104 -1.33 -4.73 2.13
CA GLY A 104 -2.32 -5.62 2.73
C GLY A 104 -1.71 -6.81 3.45
N VAL A 105 -2.10 -7.02 4.70
CA VAL A 105 -1.65 -8.18 5.49
C VAL A 105 -2.55 -9.39 5.26
N THR A 106 -1.95 -10.57 5.26
CA THR A 106 -2.67 -11.85 5.37
C THR A 106 -2.25 -12.52 6.68
N TYR A 107 -3.20 -12.89 7.52
CA TYR A 107 -2.94 -13.50 8.83
C TYR A 107 -4.09 -14.37 9.31
N TYR A 108 -3.77 -15.35 10.16
CA TYR A 108 -4.78 -16.04 10.96
C TYR A 108 -5.00 -15.29 12.27
N ALA A 109 -6.25 -15.24 12.73
CA ALA A 109 -6.62 -14.79 14.06
C ALA A 109 -7.41 -15.88 14.77
N MET A 110 -7.05 -16.16 16.01
CA MET A 110 -7.77 -17.06 16.91
C MET A 110 -8.36 -16.23 18.05
N PHE A 111 -9.66 -16.33 18.22
CA PHE A 111 -10.39 -15.69 19.31
C PHE A 111 -10.88 -16.76 20.30
N PRO A 112 -10.60 -16.60 21.60
CA PRO A 112 -11.06 -17.54 22.61
C PRO A 112 -12.59 -17.61 22.70
N ALA A 113 -13.10 -18.75 23.17
CA ALA A 113 -14.50 -18.91 23.55
C ALA A 113 -14.98 -17.76 24.47
N GLY A 114 -16.18 -17.24 24.22
CA GLY A 114 -16.76 -16.12 24.97
C GLY A 114 -16.11 -14.75 24.67
N GLY A 115 -15.17 -14.68 23.74
CA GLY A 115 -14.55 -13.42 23.32
C GLY A 115 -15.53 -12.53 22.54
N HIS A 116 -15.48 -11.22 22.80
CA HIS A 116 -16.19 -10.20 22.03
C HIS A 116 -15.18 -9.22 21.43
N PHE A 117 -15.27 -8.95 20.12
CA PHE A 117 -14.51 -7.92 19.45
C PHE A 117 -15.40 -6.71 19.17
N ASP A 118 -15.15 -5.66 19.95
CA ASP A 118 -15.88 -4.40 19.94
C ASP A 118 -16.15 -3.85 18.53
N LEU A 119 -17.29 -3.20 18.36
CA LEU A 119 -17.68 -2.56 17.11
C LEU A 119 -16.60 -1.62 16.57
N HIS A 120 -16.14 -1.88 15.35
CA HIS A 120 -15.08 -1.12 14.70
C HIS A 120 -15.22 -1.11 13.17
N TRP A 121 -14.38 -0.31 12.51
CA TRP A 121 -14.26 -0.29 11.05
C TRP A 121 -12.81 -0.08 10.59
N HIS A 122 -12.57 -0.41 9.31
CA HIS A 122 -11.28 -0.35 8.63
C HIS A 122 -11.32 0.54 7.39
N THR A 123 -10.22 1.22 7.06
CA THR A 123 -10.13 2.05 5.85
C THR A 123 -10.24 1.20 4.58
N HIS A 124 -9.71 -0.02 4.62
CA HIS A 124 -9.64 -0.93 3.47
C HIS A 124 -10.51 -2.16 3.68
N ASP A 125 -10.96 -2.73 2.57
CA ASP A 125 -11.75 -3.96 2.57
C ASP A 125 -11.00 -5.11 3.25
N GLU A 126 -11.77 -5.93 3.98
CA GLU A 126 -11.35 -7.19 4.57
C GLU A 126 -12.05 -8.37 3.91
N PHE A 127 -11.29 -9.45 3.70
CA PHE A 127 -11.79 -10.72 3.20
C PHE A 127 -11.47 -11.78 4.24
N VAL A 128 -12.52 -12.43 4.76
CA VAL A 128 -12.41 -13.34 5.89
C VAL A 128 -12.94 -14.71 5.51
N VAL A 129 -12.22 -15.75 5.92
CA VAL A 129 -12.71 -17.14 5.92
C VAL A 129 -12.75 -17.62 7.36
N VAL A 130 -13.87 -18.20 7.79
CA VAL A 130 -13.91 -18.95 9.06
C VAL A 130 -13.29 -20.32 8.79
N VAL A 131 -12.16 -20.60 9.44
CA VAL A 131 -11.36 -21.82 9.20
C VAL A 131 -11.74 -22.92 10.19
N SER A 132 -12.05 -22.55 11.44
CA SER A 132 -12.47 -23.47 12.50
C SER A 132 -13.40 -22.76 13.47
N GLY A 133 -14.32 -23.50 14.09
CA GLY A 133 -15.27 -22.97 15.07
C GLY A 133 -16.46 -22.26 14.44
N SER A 134 -17.09 -21.39 15.23
CA SER A 134 -18.24 -20.56 14.84
C SER A 134 -18.14 -19.16 15.45
N VAL A 135 -18.75 -18.18 14.81
CA VAL A 135 -18.78 -16.79 15.28
C VAL A 135 -20.08 -16.12 14.83
N VAL A 136 -20.58 -15.20 15.64
CA VAL A 136 -21.64 -14.29 15.23
C VAL A 136 -20.99 -12.98 14.78
N LEU A 137 -21.28 -12.57 13.55
CA LEU A 137 -20.81 -11.32 12.96
C LEU A 137 -21.97 -10.34 12.89
N GLU A 138 -21.83 -9.18 13.51
CA GLU A 138 -22.65 -8.01 13.14
C GLU A 138 -21.93 -7.29 12.00
N LEU A 139 -22.61 -7.13 10.85
CA LEU A 139 -22.08 -6.50 9.65
C LEU A 139 -23.04 -5.39 9.20
N GLY A 140 -22.74 -4.15 9.60
CA GLY A 140 -23.71 -3.06 9.48
C GLY A 140 -24.95 -3.34 10.34
N ASP A 141 -26.11 -3.44 9.69
CA ASP A 141 -27.40 -3.70 10.35
C ASP A 141 -27.80 -5.19 10.33
N GLU A 142 -26.96 -6.05 9.75
CA GLU A 142 -27.23 -7.49 9.61
C GLU A 142 -26.42 -8.30 10.62
N THR A 143 -27.02 -9.38 11.11
CA THR A 143 -26.36 -10.36 11.98
C THR A 143 -26.24 -11.69 11.24
N HIS A 144 -25.04 -12.26 11.26
CA HIS A 144 -24.74 -13.53 10.61
C HIS A 144 -24.15 -14.54 11.60
N GLU A 145 -24.76 -15.72 11.68
CA GLU A 145 -24.17 -16.87 12.36
C GLU A 145 -23.29 -17.65 11.37
N LEU A 146 -21.98 -17.60 11.57
CA LEU A 146 -20.99 -18.15 10.67
C LEU A 146 -20.27 -19.35 11.30
N HIS A 147 -19.89 -20.30 10.47
CA HIS A 147 -19.17 -21.51 10.86
C HIS A 147 -18.05 -21.83 9.87
N ALA A 148 -17.19 -22.79 10.21
CA ALA A 148 -16.08 -23.23 9.36
C ALA A 148 -16.49 -23.42 7.89
N GLY A 149 -15.75 -22.79 6.98
CA GLY A 149 -16.04 -22.72 5.54
C GLY A 149 -16.76 -21.45 5.08
N ALA A 150 -17.29 -20.65 6.00
CA ALA A 150 -17.93 -19.37 5.66
C ALA A 150 -16.91 -18.37 5.10
N TYR A 151 -17.36 -17.54 4.15
CA TYR A 151 -16.59 -16.45 3.55
C TYR A 151 -17.34 -15.13 3.74
N VAL A 152 -16.61 -14.09 4.12
CA VAL A 152 -17.14 -12.75 4.41
C VAL A 152 -16.32 -11.73 3.65
N VAL A 153 -17.00 -10.72 3.12
CA VAL A 153 -16.40 -9.49 2.63
C VAL A 153 -16.88 -8.35 3.50
N ILE A 154 -15.95 -7.59 4.07
CA ILE A 154 -16.22 -6.43 4.90
C ILE A 154 -15.68 -5.20 4.14
N PRO A 155 -16.55 -4.42 3.48
CA PRO A 155 -16.14 -3.21 2.79
C PRO A 155 -15.49 -2.18 3.74
N GLY A 156 -14.54 -1.41 3.23
CA GLY A 156 -13.95 -0.28 3.96
C GLY A 156 -15.01 0.69 4.48
N GLY A 157 -14.87 1.12 5.73
CA GLY A 157 -15.81 1.98 6.44
C GLY A 157 -17.04 1.27 7.01
N MET A 158 -17.19 -0.04 6.80
CA MET A 158 -18.30 -0.80 7.37
C MET A 158 -18.05 -1.12 8.85
N ASN A 159 -18.98 -0.71 9.71
CA ASN A 159 -18.98 -1.11 11.11
C ASN A 159 -19.27 -2.60 11.23
N HIS A 160 -18.47 -3.29 12.04
CA HIS A 160 -18.67 -4.70 12.33
C HIS A 160 -18.11 -5.08 13.69
N SER A 161 -18.64 -6.15 14.27
CA SER A 161 -18.24 -6.72 15.55
C SER A 161 -18.23 -8.26 15.45
N TRP A 162 -17.55 -8.93 16.38
CA TRP A 162 -17.51 -10.38 16.42
C TRP A 162 -17.83 -10.90 17.83
N ASP A 163 -18.77 -11.83 17.92
CA ASP A 163 -19.12 -12.54 19.15
C ASP A 163 -18.80 -14.02 19.01
N VAL A 164 -17.88 -14.50 19.85
CA VAL A 164 -17.47 -15.90 19.89
C VAL A 164 -18.32 -16.65 20.92
N PRO A 165 -19.06 -17.70 20.52
CA PRO A 165 -19.81 -18.51 21.46
C PRO A 165 -18.93 -19.14 22.55
N GLU A 166 -19.52 -19.40 23.72
CA GLU A 166 -18.86 -20.10 24.84
C GLU A 166 -18.47 -21.56 24.51
N SER A 167 -19.02 -22.14 23.44
CA SER A 167 -18.82 -23.54 23.08
C SER A 167 -17.43 -23.87 22.53
N GLY A 168 -16.64 -22.86 22.14
CA GLY A 168 -15.26 -23.08 21.68
C GLY A 168 -14.66 -21.89 20.95
N ASP A 169 -13.34 -21.93 20.81
CA ASP A 169 -12.56 -20.91 20.09
C ASP A 169 -12.93 -20.89 18.60
N VAL A 170 -12.74 -19.72 17.97
CA VAL A 170 -12.87 -19.56 16.51
C VAL A 170 -11.54 -19.15 15.90
N VAL A 171 -11.23 -19.70 14.73
CA VAL A 171 -10.08 -19.30 13.91
C VAL A 171 -10.56 -18.77 12.58
N ILE A 172 -10.11 -17.57 12.23
CA ILE A 172 -10.37 -16.94 10.94
C ILE A 172 -9.06 -16.71 10.18
N LEU A 173 -9.11 -16.80 8.86
CA LEU A 173 -8.08 -16.30 7.95
C LEU A 173 -8.54 -14.97 7.40
N VAL A 174 -7.70 -13.96 7.52
CA VAL A 174 -7.96 -12.59 7.08
C VAL A 174 -6.98 -12.23 5.99
N ARG A 175 -7.48 -11.62 4.90
CA ARG A 175 -6.69 -10.85 3.94
C ARG A 175 -7.24 -9.45 3.82
N ARG A 176 -6.37 -8.45 3.88
CA ARG A 176 -6.73 -7.04 3.71
C ARG A 176 -6.36 -6.52 2.33
N ALA A 177 -7.17 -5.60 1.81
CA ALA A 177 -6.90 -4.88 0.56
C ALA A 177 -5.85 -3.76 0.70
N GLY A 178 -5.43 -3.44 1.93
CA GLY A 178 -4.43 -2.41 2.24
C GLY A 178 -3.94 -2.54 3.69
N PRO A 179 -3.12 -1.60 4.20
CA PRO A 179 -2.56 -1.68 5.54
C PRO A 179 -3.66 -1.80 6.61
N ALA A 180 -3.36 -2.52 7.70
CA ALA A 180 -4.29 -2.66 8.81
C ALA A 180 -4.37 -1.37 9.63
N ASP A 181 -5.59 -0.95 9.94
CA ASP A 181 -5.96 0.12 10.87
C ASP A 181 -7.13 -0.35 11.74
N PHE A 182 -7.42 0.31 12.86
CA PHE A 182 -8.58 0.00 13.69
C PHE A 182 -9.21 1.30 14.14
N ASN A 183 -10.50 1.47 13.84
CA ASN A 183 -11.28 2.62 14.25
C ASN A 183 -12.44 2.12 15.10
N TYR A 184 -12.28 2.17 16.42
CA TYR A 184 -13.31 1.75 17.36
C TYR A 184 -14.42 2.79 17.44
N VAL A 185 -15.66 2.32 17.44
CA VAL A 185 -16.82 3.17 17.68
C VAL A 185 -17.09 3.18 19.19
N ALA A 186 -17.06 4.36 19.80
CA ALA A 186 -17.38 4.48 21.22
C ALA A 186 -18.80 3.96 21.47
N GLN A 187 -18.93 3.01 22.39
CA GLN A 187 -20.21 2.53 22.92
C GLN A 187 -20.72 3.46 24.03
#